data_AF-A0A2T3KLV3-F1
#
_entry.id   AF-A0A2T3KLV3-F1
#
_cell.length_a   1.000
_cell.length_b   1.000
_cell.length_c   1.000
_cell.angle_alpha   90.00
_cell.angle_beta   90.00
_cell.angle_gamma   90.00
#
_symmetry.space_group_name_H-M   'P 1'
#
loop_
_entity.id
_entity.type
_entity.pdbx_description
1 polymer ?
#
loop_
_entity_poly.entity_id
_entity_poly.type
_entity_poly.pdbx_seq_one_letter_code
_entity_poly.pdbx_strand_id
1 'polypeptide(L)'
;MSCTRLYAIDDDGYSEVGIFENSFRFSAYVWDFIAQKYFNLEYFPSLDTDLQLRIWNAGNEHKLSSAELIVLAATTDCMRVKFSDVGRLVEAFKVFGGDHPNSCLTEQAELLSGLKLSDSAVLTWNQTDINHQPYFLIEIDDDDDDDDEYRESYFIDMSASKDLFEQYDYLHSQKEQCCTSSVMNDYGKAPYI
;
A
#
# COMPACT_ATOMS: atom_id res chain seq x y z
N MET A 1 2.88 16.02 -12.34
CA MET A 1 3.88 14.95 -12.39
C MET A 1 3.55 14.06 -11.22
N SER A 2 3.29 12.78 -11.45
CA SER A 2 2.81 11.93 -10.39
C SER A 2 3.92 11.60 -9.40
N CYS A 3 3.59 11.50 -8.12
CA CYS A 3 4.53 11.03 -7.12
C CYS A 3 3.84 10.16 -6.07
N THR A 4 4.64 9.32 -5.41
CA THR A 4 4.23 8.62 -4.20
C THR A 4 4.83 9.37 -3.02
N ARG A 5 3.99 9.90 -2.13
CA ARG A 5 4.40 10.51 -0.87
C ARG A 5 4.27 9.50 0.25
N LEU A 6 5.30 9.39 1.08
CA LEU A 6 5.33 8.53 2.26
C LEU A 6 5.20 9.40 3.51
N TYR A 7 4.29 9.02 4.39
CA TYR A 7 4.02 9.70 5.64
C TYR A 7 4.26 8.76 6.82
N ALA A 8 4.79 9.31 7.90
CA ALA A 8 4.82 8.69 9.21
C ALA A 8 3.79 9.38 10.11
N ILE A 9 3.05 8.60 10.88
CA ILE A 9 2.07 9.06 11.85
C ILE A 9 2.45 8.46 13.20
N ASP A 10 2.64 9.31 14.20
CA ASP A 10 2.98 8.93 15.57
C ASP A 10 2.25 9.82 16.60
N ASP A 11 2.66 9.74 17.87
CA ASP A 11 2.06 10.50 18.96
C ASP A 11 2.29 12.03 18.83
N ASP A 12 3.28 12.46 18.04
CA ASP A 12 3.63 13.85 17.80
C ASP A 12 2.92 14.44 16.57
N GLY A 13 2.22 13.60 15.78
CA GLY A 13 1.40 14.00 14.64
C GLY A 13 1.75 13.24 13.36
N TYR A 14 1.65 13.91 12.21
CA TYR A 14 2.15 13.36 10.94
C TYR A 14 3.38 14.10 10.44
N SER A 15 4.24 13.38 9.73
CA SER A 15 5.38 13.93 9.01
C SER A 15 5.50 13.28 7.64
N GLU A 16 5.81 14.08 6.62
CA GLU A 16 6.25 13.54 5.33
C GLU A 16 7.70 13.05 5.48
N VAL A 17 7.94 11.79 5.15
CA VAL A 17 9.25 11.15 5.31
C VAL A 17 9.92 10.82 3.98
N GLY A 18 9.20 10.93 2.87
CA GLY A 18 9.77 10.72 1.54
C GLY A 18 8.82 11.04 0.39
N ILE A 19 9.40 11.41 -0.76
CA ILE A 19 8.69 11.59 -2.02
C ILE A 19 9.43 10.81 -3.09
N PHE A 20 8.70 10.01 -3.86
CA PHE A 20 9.22 9.25 -4.99
C PHE A 20 8.56 9.74 -6.27
N GLU A 21 9.36 10.25 -7.20
CA GLU A 21 8.87 10.76 -8.48
C GLU A 21 8.40 9.61 -9.38
N ASN A 22 7.38 9.92 -10.19
CA ASN A 22 6.74 9.00 -11.13
C ASN A 22 6.12 7.79 -10.43
N SER A 23 4.94 8.01 -9.85
CA SER A 23 4.16 6.98 -9.13
C SER A 23 3.83 5.75 -9.99
N PHE A 24 3.87 5.84 -11.31
CA PHE A 24 3.69 4.69 -12.21
C PHE A 24 4.81 3.65 -12.06
N ARG A 25 6.02 4.07 -11.63
CA ARG A 25 7.14 3.16 -11.32
C ARG A 25 6.93 2.35 -10.03
N PHE A 26 5.86 2.63 -9.30
CA PHE A 26 5.40 1.83 -8.16
C PHE A 26 4.20 0.97 -8.57
N SER A 27 2.98 1.51 -8.45
CA SER A 27 1.79 0.66 -8.55
C SER A 27 1.51 0.14 -9.95
N ALA A 28 1.54 1.00 -10.97
CA ALA A 28 1.27 0.56 -12.34
C ALA A 28 2.29 -0.49 -12.81
N TYR A 29 3.57 -0.33 -12.44
CA TYR A 29 4.61 -1.31 -12.72
C TYR A 29 4.30 -2.67 -12.09
N VAL A 30 3.93 -2.70 -10.80
CA VAL A 30 3.57 -3.93 -10.09
C VAL A 30 2.34 -4.57 -10.73
N TRP A 31 1.31 -3.78 -11.05
CA TRP A 31 0.09 -4.28 -11.66
C TRP A 31 0.33 -4.87 -13.05
N ASP A 32 1.12 -4.21 -13.89
CA ASP A 32 1.54 -4.70 -15.21
C ASP A 32 2.30 -6.02 -15.07
N PHE A 33 3.24 -6.11 -14.12
CA PHE A 33 3.99 -7.33 -13.87
C PHE A 33 3.07 -8.50 -13.49
N ILE A 34 2.14 -8.29 -12.55
CA ILE A 34 1.19 -9.34 -12.14
C ILE A 34 0.27 -9.73 -13.31
N ALA A 35 -0.23 -8.76 -14.07
CA ALA A 35 -1.07 -9.00 -15.24
C ALA A 35 -0.36 -9.86 -16.30
N GLN A 36 0.89 -9.55 -16.61
CA GLN A 36 1.70 -10.30 -17.58
C GLN A 36 2.03 -11.70 -17.07
N LYS A 37 2.57 -11.80 -15.86
CA LYS A 37 3.10 -13.06 -15.33
C LYS A 37 2.00 -14.08 -15.02
N TYR A 38 0.87 -13.65 -14.46
CA TYR A 38 -0.15 -14.54 -13.93
C TYR A 38 -1.41 -14.63 -14.79
N PHE A 39 -1.74 -13.59 -15.55
CA PHE A 39 -2.97 -13.53 -16.36
C PHE A 39 -2.72 -13.58 -17.88
N ASN A 40 -1.46 -13.67 -18.33
CA ASN A 40 -1.06 -13.67 -19.75
C ASN A 40 -1.60 -12.45 -20.53
N LEU A 41 -1.67 -11.30 -19.87
CA LEU A 41 -2.06 -10.03 -20.50
C LEU A 41 -0.82 -9.30 -21.01
N GLU A 42 -0.97 -8.44 -22.02
CA GLU A 42 0.13 -7.59 -22.50
C GLU A 42 0.43 -6.44 -21.53
N TYR A 43 -0.61 -5.90 -20.90
CA TYR A 43 -0.56 -4.81 -19.92
C TYR A 43 -1.75 -4.92 -18.96
N PHE A 44 -1.69 -4.17 -17.86
CA PHE A 44 -2.77 -4.03 -16.90
C PHE A 44 -4.02 -3.44 -17.58
N PRO A 45 -5.20 -4.05 -17.44
CA PRO A 45 -6.39 -3.67 -18.19
C PRO A 45 -7.07 -2.45 -17.55
N SER A 46 -6.58 -1.25 -17.82
CA SER A 46 -7.06 0.01 -17.23
C SER A 46 -8.54 0.34 -17.47
N LEU A 47 -9.21 -0.36 -18.39
CA LEU A 47 -10.62 -0.15 -18.75
C LEU A 47 -11.55 -1.30 -18.33
N ASP A 48 -11.03 -2.38 -17.74
CA ASP A 48 -11.82 -3.56 -17.35
C ASP A 48 -11.74 -3.77 -15.84
N THR A 49 -12.73 -3.24 -15.12
CA THR A 49 -12.78 -3.28 -13.65
C THR A 49 -12.80 -4.72 -13.11
N ASP A 50 -13.43 -5.66 -13.80
CA ASP A 50 -13.50 -7.05 -13.33
C ASP A 50 -12.11 -7.70 -13.39
N LEU A 51 -11.35 -7.47 -14.47
CA LEU A 51 -9.98 -7.95 -14.56
C LEU A 51 -9.03 -7.22 -13.59
N GLN A 52 -9.21 -5.92 -13.37
CA GLN A 52 -8.44 -5.17 -12.36
C GLN A 52 -8.61 -5.79 -10.97
N LEU A 53 -9.85 -6.07 -10.57
CA LEU A 53 -10.15 -6.71 -9.29
C LEU A 53 -9.50 -8.08 -9.17
N ARG A 54 -9.49 -8.88 -10.24
CA ARG A 54 -8.81 -10.18 -10.24
C ARG A 54 -7.29 -10.04 -10.09
N ILE A 55 -6.69 -9.06 -10.74
CA ILE A 55 -5.24 -8.80 -10.66
C ILE A 55 -4.85 -8.32 -9.26
N TRP A 56 -5.58 -7.37 -8.66
CA TRP A 56 -5.33 -6.94 -7.27
C TRP A 56 -5.52 -8.09 -6.27
N ASN A 57 -6.39 -9.06 -6.60
CA ASN A 57 -6.60 -10.27 -5.80
C ASN A 57 -5.86 -11.51 -6.35
N ALA A 58 -4.77 -11.33 -7.10
CA ALA A 58 -4.08 -12.44 -7.78
C ALA A 58 -3.66 -13.57 -6.84
N GLY A 59 -3.39 -13.28 -5.56
CA GLY A 59 -3.08 -14.27 -4.53
C GLY A 59 -4.20 -15.27 -4.22
N ASN A 60 -5.43 -15.02 -4.67
CA ASN A 60 -6.57 -15.93 -4.53
C ASN A 60 -6.64 -16.95 -5.68
N GLU A 61 -6.08 -16.63 -6.84
CA GLU A 61 -6.14 -17.46 -8.05
C GLU A 61 -4.79 -18.10 -8.38
N HIS A 62 -3.69 -17.47 -7.97
CA HIS A 62 -2.33 -17.85 -8.30
C HIS A 62 -1.45 -17.94 -7.07
N LYS A 63 -0.40 -18.77 -7.17
CA LYS A 63 0.63 -18.89 -6.14
C LYS A 63 1.71 -17.82 -6.35
N LEU A 64 1.49 -16.65 -5.78
CA LEU A 64 2.48 -15.59 -5.69
C LEU A 64 3.49 -15.91 -4.58
N SER A 65 4.71 -15.39 -4.72
CA SER A 65 5.70 -15.33 -3.65
C SER A 65 5.29 -14.33 -2.56
N SER A 66 5.87 -14.45 -1.37
CA SER A 66 5.62 -13.51 -0.27
C SER A 66 5.96 -12.06 -0.65
N ALA A 67 7.08 -11.86 -1.36
CA ALA A 67 7.47 -10.53 -1.82
C ALA A 67 6.46 -9.93 -2.81
N GLU A 68 5.98 -10.72 -3.77
CA GLU A 68 4.94 -10.26 -4.71
C GLU A 68 3.63 -9.92 -4.02
N LEU A 69 3.20 -10.72 -3.03
CA LEU A 69 1.98 -10.44 -2.26
C LEU A 69 2.10 -9.16 -1.44
N ILE A 70 3.22 -8.98 -0.73
CA ILE A 70 3.46 -7.79 0.10
C ILE A 70 3.55 -6.54 -0.79
N VAL A 71 4.29 -6.62 -1.89
CA VAL A 71 4.43 -5.49 -2.83
C VAL A 71 3.08 -5.16 -3.48
N LEU A 72 2.31 -6.16 -3.92
CA LEU A 72 0.97 -5.93 -4.48
C LEU A 72 0.03 -5.28 -3.46
N ALA A 73 0.00 -5.79 -2.22
CA ALA A 73 -0.77 -5.18 -1.14
C ALA A 73 -0.30 -3.74 -0.87
N ALA A 74 1.00 -3.46 -0.94
CA ALA A 74 1.51 -2.11 -0.74
C ALA A 74 1.06 -1.11 -1.84
N THR A 75 0.51 -1.58 -2.96
CA THR A 75 -0.02 -0.69 -4.02
C THR A 75 -1.48 -0.31 -3.84
N THR A 76 -2.18 -0.89 -2.87
CA THR A 76 -3.60 -0.63 -2.65
C THR A 76 -3.82 0.58 -1.75
N ASP A 77 -4.93 1.26 -1.99
CA ASP A 77 -5.30 2.45 -1.23
C ASP A 77 -5.57 2.10 0.25
N CYS A 78 -5.39 3.08 1.12
CA CYS A 78 -5.66 2.99 2.55
C CYS A 78 -4.80 1.95 3.30
N MET A 79 -3.70 1.48 2.71
CA MET A 79 -2.77 0.60 3.40
C MET A 79 -1.84 1.35 4.32
N ARG A 80 -1.63 0.76 5.50
CA ARG A 80 -0.67 1.22 6.49
C ARG A 80 0.23 0.09 6.96
N VAL A 81 1.39 0.44 7.47
CA VAL A 81 2.38 -0.49 8.02
C VAL A 81 2.86 0.03 9.35
N LYS A 82 2.68 -0.74 10.43
CA LYS A 82 3.32 -0.44 11.72
C LYS A 82 4.83 -0.40 11.57
N PHE A 83 5.48 0.50 12.29
CA PHE A 83 6.93 0.65 12.23
C PHE A 83 7.65 -0.66 12.60
N SER A 84 7.08 -1.45 13.54
CA SER A 84 7.55 -2.79 13.89
C SER A 84 7.67 -3.77 12.72
N ASP A 85 6.88 -3.58 11.66
CA ASP A 85 6.84 -4.46 10.49
C ASP A 85 7.55 -3.87 9.25
N VAL A 86 8.11 -2.66 9.35
CA VAL A 86 8.80 -2.01 8.23
C VAL A 86 9.97 -2.84 7.71
N GLY A 87 10.65 -3.59 8.58
CA GLY A 87 11.71 -4.51 8.15
C GLY A 87 11.22 -5.55 7.13
N ARG A 88 9.99 -6.07 7.29
CA ARG A 88 9.37 -7.03 6.36
C ARG A 88 9.04 -6.37 5.02
N LEU A 89 8.56 -5.13 5.06
CA LEU A 89 8.26 -4.34 3.87
C LEU A 89 9.53 -4.05 3.06
N VAL A 90 10.60 -3.62 3.74
CA VAL A 90 11.92 -3.37 3.15
C VAL A 90 12.47 -4.61 2.46
N GLU A 91 12.36 -5.78 3.09
CA GLU A 91 12.81 -7.04 2.49
C GLU A 91 12.02 -7.36 1.22
N ALA A 92 10.69 -7.28 1.27
CA ALA A 92 9.84 -7.52 0.10
C ALA A 92 10.17 -6.56 -1.05
N PHE A 93 10.36 -5.28 -0.76
CA PHE A 93 10.72 -4.27 -1.76
C PHE A 93 12.09 -4.52 -2.37
N LYS A 94 13.09 -4.95 -1.59
CA LYS A 94 14.41 -5.31 -2.11
C LYS A 94 14.37 -6.57 -2.98
N VAL A 95 13.65 -7.60 -2.55
CA VAL A 95 13.52 -8.85 -3.31
C VAL A 95 12.82 -8.59 -4.64
N PHE A 96 11.67 -7.93 -4.62
CA PHE A 96 10.94 -7.62 -5.85
C PHE A 96 11.70 -6.59 -6.70
N GLY A 97 12.15 -5.48 -6.11
CA GLY A 97 12.84 -4.40 -6.81
C GLY A 97 14.17 -4.80 -7.44
N GLY A 98 14.87 -5.78 -6.87
CA GLY A 98 16.12 -6.32 -7.43
C GLY A 98 15.93 -6.96 -8.81
N ASP A 99 14.81 -7.64 -9.03
CA ASP A 99 14.44 -8.21 -10.33
C ASP A 99 13.83 -7.17 -11.29
N HIS A 100 13.49 -5.98 -10.76
CA HIS A 100 12.72 -4.94 -11.44
C HIS A 100 13.36 -3.55 -11.28
N PRO A 101 14.55 -3.31 -11.87
CA PRO A 101 15.34 -2.09 -11.64
C PRO A 101 14.69 -0.80 -12.17
N ASN A 102 13.68 -0.93 -13.04
CA ASN A 102 12.90 0.20 -13.54
C ASN A 102 11.78 0.65 -12.59
N SER A 103 11.46 -0.16 -11.57
CA SER A 103 10.58 0.26 -10.47
C SER A 103 11.28 1.29 -9.55
N CYS A 104 10.55 1.91 -8.63
CA CYS A 104 11.14 2.71 -7.54
C CYS A 104 11.19 1.96 -6.20
N LEU A 105 10.95 0.63 -6.19
CA LEU A 105 10.87 -0.16 -4.96
C LEU A 105 12.18 -0.23 -4.17
N THR A 106 13.32 -0.35 -4.86
CA THR A 106 14.63 -0.39 -4.20
C THR A 106 14.96 0.95 -3.55
N GLU A 107 14.62 2.06 -4.20
CA GLU A 107 14.77 3.42 -3.66
C GLU A 107 13.89 3.63 -2.42
N GLN A 108 12.63 3.18 -2.49
CA GLN A 108 11.73 3.17 -1.33
C GLN A 108 12.30 2.34 -0.18
N ALA A 109 12.84 1.15 -0.47
CA ALA A 109 13.44 0.29 0.55
C ALA A 109 14.65 0.93 1.22
N GLU A 110 15.48 1.67 0.48
CA GLU A 110 16.64 2.39 1.00
C GLU A 110 16.21 3.50 1.97
N LEU A 111 15.21 4.32 1.58
CA LEU A 111 14.65 5.35 2.44
C LEU A 111 14.05 4.75 3.72
N LEU A 112 13.20 3.73 3.57
CA LEU A 112 12.55 3.04 4.68
C LEU A 112 13.55 2.41 5.66
N SER A 113 14.65 1.86 5.16
CA SER A 113 15.72 1.28 5.98
C SER A 113 16.44 2.31 6.86
N GLY A 114 16.40 3.59 6.48
CA GLY A 114 17.06 4.69 7.19
C GLY A 114 16.18 5.43 8.20
N LEU A 115 14.87 5.15 8.22
CA LEU A 115 13.93 5.84 9.09
C LEU A 115 14.19 5.53 10.56
N LYS A 116 14.01 6.56 11.39
CA LYS A 116 14.08 6.47 12.85
C LYS A 116 12.83 7.11 13.42
N LEU A 117 11.85 6.28 13.74
CA LEU A 117 10.56 6.67 14.26
C LEU A 117 10.30 5.94 15.57
N SER A 118 9.24 6.34 16.29
CA SER A 118 8.78 5.61 17.47
C SER A 118 8.28 4.21 17.09
N ASP A 119 8.29 3.27 18.04
CA ASP A 119 7.72 1.93 17.82
C ASP A 119 6.19 1.96 17.60
N SER A 120 5.53 3.02 18.08
CA SER A 120 4.10 3.28 17.86
C SER A 120 3.81 3.86 16.47
N ALA A 121 4.83 4.30 15.74
CA ALA A 121 4.65 4.97 14.46
C ALA A 121 4.04 4.02 13.41
N VAL A 122 3.29 4.62 12.51
CA VAL A 122 2.64 3.97 11.39
C VAL A 122 3.07 4.67 10.11
N LEU A 123 3.46 3.90 9.11
CA LEU A 123 3.72 4.40 7.77
C LEU A 123 2.49 4.24 6.88
N THR A 124 2.23 5.26 6.07
CA THR A 124 1.19 5.26 5.03
C THR A 124 1.70 6.03 3.82
N TRP A 125 1.09 5.84 2.66
CA TRP A 125 1.50 6.54 1.45
C TRP A 125 0.30 7.03 0.64
N ASN A 126 0.56 8.07 -0.16
CA ASN A 126 -0.40 8.63 -1.11
C ASN A 126 0.24 8.69 -2.50
N GLN A 127 -0.37 8.00 -3.47
CA GLN A 127 -0.06 8.19 -4.88
C GLN A 127 -0.83 9.39 -5.42
N THR A 128 -0.24 10.57 -5.31
CA THR A 128 -0.80 11.79 -5.89
C THR A 128 -0.65 11.79 -7.41
N ASP A 129 -1.76 11.45 -8.05
CA ASP A 129 -2.29 11.84 -9.37
C ASP A 129 -3.57 11.02 -9.69
N ILE A 130 -3.87 9.95 -8.92
CA ILE A 130 -5.06 9.10 -9.08
C ILE A 130 -6.04 9.25 -7.89
N ASN A 131 -5.57 9.75 -6.75
CA ASN A 131 -6.40 9.89 -5.57
C ASN A 131 -7.01 11.31 -5.46
N HIS A 132 -8.34 11.40 -5.60
CA HIS A 132 -9.09 12.67 -5.50
C HIS A 132 -9.28 13.15 -4.06
N GLN A 133 -8.84 12.38 -3.06
CA GLN A 133 -8.85 12.81 -1.66
C GLN A 133 -7.52 12.43 -1.00
N PRO A 134 -6.80 13.39 -0.38
CA PRO A 134 -5.86 13.03 0.66
C PRO A 134 -6.68 12.53 1.85
N TYR A 135 -7.06 11.24 1.86
CA TYR A 135 -7.91 10.63 2.90
C TYR A 135 -7.32 10.74 4.32
N PHE A 136 -6.09 11.24 4.45
CA PHE A 136 -5.35 11.41 5.70
C PHE A 136 -5.17 12.87 6.11
N LEU A 137 -5.61 13.83 5.30
CA LEU A 137 -5.46 15.26 5.58
C LEU A 137 -6.78 15.94 5.23
N ILE A 138 -7.65 16.07 6.22
CA ILE A 138 -8.84 16.91 6.11
C ILE A 138 -8.39 18.33 6.45
N GLU A 139 -8.42 19.22 5.46
CA GLU A 139 -8.34 20.67 5.67
C GLU A 139 -9.60 21.11 6.41
N ILE A 140 -9.42 21.71 7.59
CA ILE A 140 -10.50 22.41 8.28
C ILE A 140 -10.37 23.88 7.91
N ASP A 141 -11.34 24.40 7.15
CA ASP A 141 -11.57 25.85 7.04
C ASP A 141 -12.09 26.32 8.40
N ASP A 142 -11.19 26.84 9.24
CA ASP A 142 -11.58 27.62 10.41
C ASP A 142 -12.03 29.01 9.90
N ASP A 143 -13.32 29.12 9.54
CA ASP A 143 -14.04 30.36 9.19
C ASP A 143 -14.19 31.33 10.40
N ASP A 144 -13.22 31.37 11.33
CA ASP A 144 -13.23 32.31 12.45
C ASP A 144 -12.35 33.53 12.15
N ASP A 145 -13.07 34.57 11.72
CA ASP A 145 -12.69 35.85 11.12
C ASP A 145 -12.03 36.86 12.11
N ASP A 146 -11.11 36.43 12.99
CA ASP A 146 -10.40 37.37 13.89
C ASP A 146 -8.91 36.97 14.14
N ASP A 147 -8.01 37.82 13.62
CA ASP A 147 -6.57 37.96 13.91
C ASP A 147 -5.55 36.85 13.49
N ASP A 148 -4.94 37.06 12.31
CA ASP A 148 -3.49 37.05 12.04
C ASP A 148 -2.59 35.80 12.26
N GLU A 149 -3.11 34.57 12.21
CA GLU A 149 -2.27 33.39 11.91
C GLU A 149 -3.09 32.30 11.20
N TYR A 150 -3.04 32.24 9.85
CA TYR A 150 -3.56 31.10 9.08
C TYR A 150 -2.86 29.82 9.55
N ARG A 151 -3.48 29.10 10.47
CA ARG A 151 -3.01 27.81 10.94
C ARG A 151 -3.91 26.77 10.32
N GLU A 152 -3.56 26.34 9.10
CA GLU A 152 -4.19 25.16 8.48
C GLU A 152 -4.10 24.00 9.48
N SER A 153 -5.25 23.62 10.04
CA SER A 153 -5.34 22.49 10.94
C SER A 153 -5.76 21.27 10.11
N TYR A 154 -4.89 20.27 10.08
CA TYR A 154 -5.12 19.04 9.37
C TYR A 154 -5.54 17.94 10.35
N PHE A 155 -6.66 17.27 10.07
CA PHE A 155 -7.04 16.04 10.78
C PHE A 155 -6.71 14.80 9.96
N ILE A 156 -6.17 13.78 10.63
CA ILE A 156 -5.82 12.49 10.03
C ILE A 156 -6.92 11.47 10.33
N ASP A 157 -7.75 11.15 9.33
CA ASP A 157 -8.72 10.07 9.43
C ASP A 157 -8.12 8.73 8.97
N MET A 158 -7.73 7.89 9.94
CA MET A 158 -7.23 6.54 9.70
C MET A 158 -8.34 5.46 9.77
N SER A 159 -9.61 5.83 9.89
CA SER A 159 -10.70 4.87 10.16
C SER A 159 -10.92 3.86 9.03
N ALA A 160 -10.66 4.24 7.79
CA ALA A 160 -10.70 3.37 6.62
C ALA A 160 -9.38 2.61 6.37
N SER A 161 -8.31 2.96 7.11
CA SER A 161 -6.99 2.36 6.90
C SER A 161 -6.94 0.90 7.36
N LYS A 162 -6.16 0.09 6.66
CA LYS A 162 -5.94 -1.31 7.01
C LYS A 162 -4.46 -1.60 7.15
N ASP A 163 -4.10 -2.39 8.15
CA ASP A 163 -2.72 -2.83 8.31
C ASP A 163 -2.39 -3.94 7.30
N LEU A 164 -1.32 -3.73 6.54
CA LEU A 164 -0.90 -4.66 5.49
C LEU A 164 -0.56 -6.03 6.06
N PHE A 165 0.18 -6.08 7.17
CA PHE A 165 0.71 -7.33 7.71
C PHE A 165 -0.32 -8.08 8.54
N GLU A 166 -1.23 -7.39 9.23
CA GLU A 166 -2.40 -8.05 9.83
C GLU A 166 -3.25 -8.76 8.77
N GLN A 167 -3.48 -8.13 7.61
CA GLN A 167 -4.20 -8.75 6.50
C GLN A 167 -3.42 -9.92 5.89
N TYR A 168 -2.11 -9.72 5.64
CA TYR A 168 -1.24 -10.75 5.09
C TYR A 168 -1.19 -12.00 5.99
N ASP A 169 -0.99 -11.81 7.29
CA ASP A 169 -0.87 -12.88 8.28
C ASP A 169 -2.22 -13.59 8.48
N TYR A 170 -3.33 -12.85 8.51
CA TYR A 170 -4.67 -13.43 8.56
C TYR A 170 -4.92 -14.37 7.37
N LEU A 171 -4.68 -13.91 6.15
CA LEU A 171 -4.91 -14.72 4.94
C LEU A 171 -4.02 -15.97 4.88
N HIS A 172 -2.77 -15.88 5.34
CA HIS A 172 -1.88 -17.04 5.39
C HIS A 172 -2.34 -18.05 6.44
N SER A 173 -2.77 -17.60 7.63
CA SER A 173 -3.29 -18.50 8.67
C SER A 173 -4.53 -19.28 8.22
N GLN A 174 -5.42 -18.65 7.44
CA GLN A 174 -6.62 -19.30 6.90
C GLN A 174 -6.29 -20.35 5.84
N LYS A 175 -5.30 -20.09 4.97
CA LYS A 175 -4.85 -21.06 3.96
C LYS A 175 -4.21 -22.29 4.60
N GLU A 176 -3.46 -22.12 5.68
CA GLU A 176 -2.87 -23.24 6.44
C GLU A 176 -3.94 -24.08 7.14
N GLN A 177 -4.96 -23.45 7.72
CA GLN A 177 -6.10 -24.15 8.32
C GLN A 177 -6.93 -24.91 7.28
N CYS A 178 -7.22 -24.32 6.12
CA CYS A 178 -8.00 -24.97 5.06
C CYS A 178 -7.24 -26.15 4.41
N CYS A 179 -5.91 -26.11 4.36
CA CYS A 179 -5.08 -27.26 3.97
C CYS A 179 -5.09 -28.41 4.99
N THR A 180 -5.54 -28.19 6.23
CA THR A 180 -5.68 -29.23 7.26
C THR A 180 -7.12 -29.71 7.49
N SER A 181 -8.12 -29.00 6.93
CA SER A 181 -9.52 -29.40 6.97
C SER A 181 -10.16 -29.30 5.57
N SER A 182 -10.49 -30.45 4.97
CA SER A 182 -11.27 -30.49 3.73
C SER A 182 -12.71 -30.01 3.98
N VAL A 183 -12.98 -28.72 3.73
CA VAL A 183 -14.35 -28.19 3.57
C VAL A 183 -14.36 -27.12 2.48
N MET A 184 -15.27 -27.30 1.53
CA MET A 184 -15.53 -26.45 0.36
C MET A 184 -16.06 -25.06 0.72
N ASN A 185 -15.59 -24.08 -0.07
CA ASN A 185 -16.24 -22.89 -0.62
C ASN A 185 -17.35 -22.18 0.19
N ASP A 186 -17.04 -20.96 0.60
CA ASP A 186 -17.93 -19.81 0.43
C ASP A 186 -17.16 -18.67 -0.26
N TYR A 187 -17.25 -18.61 -1.59
CA TYR A 187 -16.81 -17.47 -2.38
C TYR A 187 -17.84 -16.34 -2.21
N GLY A 188 -17.69 -15.55 -1.16
CA GLY A 188 -18.55 -14.41 -0.89
C GLY A 188 -17.91 -13.45 0.10
N LYS A 189 -17.21 -12.44 -0.44
CA LYS A 189 -16.56 -11.32 0.28
C LYS A 189 -15.25 -11.67 1.00
N ALA A 190 -14.20 -11.98 0.24
CA ALA A 190 -12.83 -11.76 0.74
C ALA A 190 -12.49 -10.27 0.53
N PRO A 191 -12.07 -9.52 1.57
CA PRO A 191 -11.76 -8.11 1.45
C PRO A 191 -10.40 -7.95 0.75
N TYR A 192 -10.34 -6.94 -0.12
CA TYR A 192 -9.16 -6.42 -0.81
C TYR A 192 -7.85 -6.64 -0.03
N ILE A 193 -6.96 -7.47 -0.58
CA ILE A 193 -5.51 -7.24 -0.50
C ILE A 193 -5.24 -5.95 -1.25
#